data_AF-A0A3B8IJA2-F1
#
_entry.id   AF-A0A3B8IJA2-F1
#
_cell.length_a   1.000
_cell.length_b   1.000
_cell.length_c   1.000
_cell.angle_alpha   90.00
_cell.angle_beta   90.00
_cell.angle_gamma   90.00
#
_symmetry.space_group_name_H-M   'P 1'
#
loop_
_entity.id
_entity.type
_entity.pdbx_description
1 polymer ?
#
loop_
_entity_poly.entity_id
_entity_poly.type
_entity_poly.pdbx_seq_one_letter_code
_entity_poly.pdbx_strand_id
1 'polypeptide(L)'
;MAGIRNVAIIAHVDHGKTTLVDKIIHATKALKRNEAQGDLIMDNNDLERERGITILSKNVSVRYKDTKINIIDTPGHADFGGEVERVLKMADGVILLVDAFEGPMPQTRFVLGKALGLGLTPIVVVNKVDKENCRPDEVHEAVFDLMFNLDATEEQLEFKTLYGSSKQGWMGLDWKNPTDNIFPLLDSILETIPEAPSPEGIPQMQITSLDFSSFVGRIAIGRIYRGELKGNMPVALTRKDGTIKKTRIKEMFVYEGLERAKVDSAKAGEIVALVGVEDFDIGDTVTDPDTPEALPRIAIDEPTMSMLFVINNSPFFGKEGKFVTSRHLRDRLLKETEKNLALRVVETDTEDKFLVYGRGVLHLSVLIETMRREGYELQVGQPQVLFKEEEGQRMEPIEHLVVDVPETVSGKVIELATQRKGELKIMEPKGDLQHLEFDIPARGLIGLRNNVLTATAGEAIMTHRFNRYEPYKGEIPGRISGSIISQEHGAATAYSLDKLQDRGVFFIEPGEEMYGGMVIGEHTRGADLVVNVIKGKKLTNMRAAGSDDNAKLAPKKQFSLEEALEYIQKDEYLEVTPSSMRMRKIYLDENERKRQAGKAQ
;
A
#
# COMPACT_ATOMS: atom_id res chain seq x y z
N MET A 1 -24.89 29.46 -8.63
CA MET A 1 -23.86 29.00 -7.67
C MET A 1 -22.95 28.06 -8.42
N ALA A 2 -21.64 28.12 -8.18
CA ALA A 2 -20.71 27.26 -8.89
C ALA A 2 -20.95 25.80 -8.51
N GLY A 3 -21.27 24.94 -9.46
CA GLY A 3 -21.50 23.51 -9.18
C GLY A 3 -20.21 22.84 -8.71
N ILE A 4 -20.33 21.82 -7.85
CA ILE A 4 -19.19 21.03 -7.38
C ILE A 4 -19.29 19.63 -8.00
N ARG A 5 -18.16 19.11 -8.48
CA ARG A 5 -18.00 17.74 -8.96
C ARG A 5 -16.86 17.09 -8.19
N ASN A 6 -17.13 16.02 -7.46
CA ASN A 6 -16.09 15.25 -6.77
C ASN A 6 -15.83 13.97 -7.57
N VAL A 7 -14.61 13.79 -8.05
CA VAL A 7 -14.25 12.72 -8.97
C VAL A 7 -13.05 11.95 -8.45
N ALA A 8 -13.19 10.65 -8.28
CA ALA A 8 -12.06 9.77 -7.96
C ALA A 8 -11.35 9.32 -9.24
N ILE A 9 -10.03 9.18 -9.23
CA ILE A 9 -9.30 8.56 -10.35
C ILE A 9 -8.81 7.17 -9.93
N ILE A 10 -9.16 6.17 -10.73
CA ILE A 10 -8.71 4.79 -10.60
C ILE A 10 -7.82 4.47 -11.80
N ALA A 11 -6.61 3.96 -11.55
CA ALA A 11 -5.69 3.55 -12.59
C ALA A 11 -4.84 2.38 -12.09
N HIS A 12 -4.34 1.56 -13.02
CA HIS A 12 -3.22 0.67 -12.71
C HIS A 12 -1.90 1.46 -12.61
N VAL A 13 -0.87 0.78 -12.08
CA VAL A 13 0.52 1.21 -12.15
C VAL A 13 0.86 1.61 -13.59
N ASP A 14 1.58 2.71 -13.76
CA ASP A 14 2.06 3.19 -15.06
C ASP A 14 1.00 3.54 -16.12
N HIS A 15 -0.30 3.45 -15.85
CA HIS A 15 -1.34 3.91 -16.79
C HIS A 15 -1.39 5.45 -16.96
N GLY A 16 -0.55 6.19 -16.23
CA GLY A 16 -0.37 7.63 -16.40
C GLY A 16 -1.31 8.50 -15.57
N LYS A 17 -1.70 8.03 -14.38
CA LYS A 17 -2.59 8.74 -13.45
C LYS A 17 -2.06 10.12 -13.09
N THR A 18 -0.87 10.20 -12.50
CA THR A 18 -0.21 11.45 -12.13
C THR A 18 -0.10 12.39 -13.32
N THR A 19 0.36 11.87 -14.47
CA THR A 19 0.48 12.64 -15.71
C THR A 19 -0.86 13.24 -16.15
N LEU A 20 -1.97 12.50 -16.03
CA LEU A 20 -3.29 13.01 -16.37
C LEU A 20 -3.69 14.17 -15.44
N VAL A 21 -3.53 14.01 -14.13
CA VAL A 21 -3.92 15.05 -13.17
C VAL A 21 -3.06 16.31 -13.36
N ASP A 22 -1.76 16.15 -13.60
CA ASP A 22 -0.87 17.27 -13.90
C ASP A 22 -1.34 18.04 -15.14
N LYS A 23 -1.70 17.34 -16.23
CA LYS A 23 -2.25 18.01 -17.43
C LYS A 23 -3.56 18.74 -17.16
N ILE A 24 -4.44 18.20 -16.31
CA ILE A 24 -5.68 18.88 -15.91
C ILE A 24 -5.37 20.17 -15.16
N ILE A 25 -4.41 20.15 -14.21
CA ILE A 25 -3.97 21.33 -13.49
C ILE A 25 -3.36 22.36 -14.45
N HIS A 26 -2.49 21.92 -15.36
CA HIS A 26 -1.82 22.81 -16.32
C HIS A 26 -2.82 23.49 -17.27
N ALA A 27 -3.76 22.73 -17.85
CA ALA A 27 -4.75 23.28 -18.75
C ALA A 27 -5.67 24.29 -18.07
N THR A 28 -6.06 24.02 -16.81
CA THR A 28 -6.92 24.95 -16.05
C THR A 28 -6.18 26.17 -15.51
N LYS A 29 -4.87 26.07 -15.23
CA LYS A 29 -4.02 27.22 -14.90
C LYS A 29 -3.71 28.09 -16.12
N ALA A 30 -3.47 27.49 -17.28
CA ALA A 30 -3.25 28.21 -18.53
C ALA A 30 -4.45 29.10 -18.91
N LEU A 31 -5.68 28.68 -18.56
CA LEU A 31 -6.89 29.51 -18.71
C LEU A 31 -6.92 30.75 -17.80
N LYS A 32 -6.17 30.77 -16.68
CA LYS A 32 -6.20 31.85 -15.69
C LYS A 32 -5.03 32.86 -15.80
N ARG A 33 -3.87 32.46 -16.34
CA ARG A 33 -2.69 33.34 -16.47
C ARG A 33 -1.87 33.02 -17.74
N ASN A 34 -1.56 34.05 -18.52
CA ASN A 34 -0.50 34.07 -19.54
C ASN A 34 0.91 34.03 -18.87
N GLU A 35 1.21 33.04 -18.03
CA GLU A 35 2.52 32.90 -17.38
C GLU A 35 3.10 31.49 -17.52
N ALA A 36 4.43 31.46 -17.56
CA ALA A 36 5.25 30.39 -18.09
C ALA A 36 5.14 29.05 -17.36
N GLN A 37 5.37 28.04 -18.18
CA GLN A 37 5.49 26.61 -17.92
C GLN A 37 6.57 26.34 -16.86
N GLY A 38 6.17 25.86 -15.69
CA GLY A 38 7.05 25.24 -14.70
C GLY A 38 6.62 23.81 -14.47
N ASP A 39 7.57 22.92 -14.17
CA ASP A 39 7.29 21.52 -13.88
C ASP A 39 6.58 21.40 -12.52
N LEU A 40 5.28 21.08 -12.53
CA LEU A 40 4.59 20.61 -11.34
C LEU A 40 4.45 19.10 -11.47
N ILE A 41 5.20 18.38 -10.63
CA ILE A 41 5.17 16.93 -10.52
C ILE A 41 4.37 16.59 -9.27
N MET A 42 3.23 15.94 -9.43
CA MET A 42 2.38 15.49 -8.31
C MET A 42 2.97 14.29 -7.55
N ASP A 43 4.02 13.67 -8.09
CA ASP A 43 4.83 12.61 -7.47
C ASP A 43 5.99 13.20 -6.65
N ASN A 44 5.71 13.66 -5.43
CA ASN A 44 6.76 14.02 -4.45
C ASN A 44 7.24 12.81 -3.60
N ASN A 45 6.74 11.60 -3.86
CA ASN A 45 7.04 10.43 -3.03
C ASN A 45 7.65 9.31 -3.87
N ASP A 46 8.98 9.18 -3.84
CA ASP A 46 9.75 8.21 -4.64
C ASP A 46 9.25 6.75 -4.44
N LEU A 47 8.70 6.46 -3.27
CA LEU A 47 8.08 5.19 -2.89
C LEU A 47 6.88 4.80 -3.76
N GLU A 48 6.01 5.76 -4.09
CA GLU A 48 4.82 5.53 -4.90
C GLU A 48 5.22 5.23 -6.35
N ARG A 49 6.26 5.90 -6.84
CA ARG A 49 6.79 5.71 -8.20
C ARG A 49 7.51 4.37 -8.38
N GLU A 50 8.31 3.94 -7.41
CA GLU A 50 9.05 2.67 -7.50
C GLU A 50 8.16 1.45 -7.33
N ARG A 51 7.15 1.54 -6.47
CA ARG A 51 6.18 0.46 -6.25
C ARG A 51 5.00 0.51 -7.21
N GLY A 52 4.87 1.61 -7.94
CA GLY A 52 3.78 1.84 -8.88
C GLY A 52 2.40 2.05 -8.24
N ILE A 53 2.32 2.15 -6.92
CA ILE A 53 1.06 2.24 -6.17
C ILE A 53 0.93 3.62 -5.54
N THR A 54 -0.29 4.15 -5.53
CA THR A 54 -0.62 5.29 -4.67
C THR A 54 -0.86 4.77 -3.26
N ILE A 55 -0.14 5.37 -2.30
CA ILE A 55 -0.15 4.95 -0.89
C ILE A 55 -1.04 5.91 -0.09
N LEU A 56 -0.99 7.22 -0.39
CA LEU A 56 -1.81 8.22 0.29
C LEU A 56 -2.68 8.99 -0.71
N SER A 57 -3.97 9.12 -0.39
CA SER A 57 -4.91 9.94 -1.16
C SER A 57 -4.53 11.42 -1.09
N LYS A 58 -4.24 12.05 -2.25
CA LYS A 58 -4.12 13.51 -2.38
C LYS A 58 -5.37 14.08 -3.03
N ASN A 59 -5.86 15.18 -2.47
CA ASN A 59 -6.98 15.93 -3.02
C ASN A 59 -6.45 17.13 -3.81
N VAL A 60 -6.93 17.26 -5.04
CA VAL A 60 -6.60 18.37 -5.94
C VAL A 60 -7.90 19.03 -6.36
N SER A 61 -7.92 20.36 -6.46
CA SER A 61 -9.09 21.07 -6.99
C SER A 61 -8.73 21.90 -8.20
N VAL A 62 -9.53 21.82 -9.26
CA VAL A 62 -9.44 22.73 -10.39
C VAL A 62 -10.77 23.46 -10.59
N ARG A 63 -10.70 24.71 -11.07
CA ARG A 63 -11.89 25.46 -11.49
C ARG A 63 -11.93 25.45 -13.01
N TYR A 64 -13.01 24.95 -13.57
CA TYR A 64 -13.23 24.91 -15.01
C TYR A 64 -14.63 25.45 -15.30
N LYS A 65 -14.71 26.47 -16.15
CA LYS A 65 -15.92 27.30 -16.32
C LYS A 65 -16.43 27.79 -14.95
N ASP A 66 -17.72 27.67 -14.69
CA ASP A 66 -18.36 28.04 -13.41
C ASP A 66 -18.43 26.85 -12.42
N THR A 67 -17.63 25.80 -12.61
CA THR A 67 -17.70 24.56 -11.81
C THR A 67 -16.37 24.29 -11.12
N LYS A 68 -16.43 23.85 -9.85
CA LYS A 68 -15.27 23.34 -9.12
C LYS A 68 -15.22 21.82 -9.28
N ILE A 69 -14.08 21.31 -9.76
CA ILE A 69 -13.84 19.87 -9.89
C ILE A 69 -12.79 19.49 -8.86
N ASN A 70 -13.20 18.70 -7.86
CA ASN A 70 -12.31 18.07 -6.90
C ASN A 70 -11.89 16.70 -7.45
N ILE A 71 -10.61 16.53 -7.70
CA ILE A 71 -9.98 15.30 -8.14
C ILE A 71 -9.38 14.61 -6.91
N ILE A 72 -9.84 13.40 -6.65
CA ILE A 72 -9.50 12.62 -5.47
C ILE A 72 -8.66 11.43 -5.94
N ASP A 73 -7.43 11.36 -5.45
CA ASP A 73 -6.55 10.27 -5.84
C ASP A 73 -6.80 9.02 -5.00
N THR A 74 -7.06 7.87 -5.64
CA THR A 74 -7.33 6.60 -4.93
C THR A 74 -6.09 5.71 -4.82
N PRO A 75 -5.83 5.10 -3.66
CA PRO A 75 -4.86 4.01 -3.55
C PRO A 75 -5.24 2.83 -4.46
N GLY A 76 -4.31 2.32 -5.26
CA GLY A 76 -4.58 1.28 -6.26
C GLY A 76 -4.46 -0.17 -5.74
N HIS A 77 -4.13 -0.36 -4.46
CA HIS A 77 -3.67 -1.64 -3.94
C HIS A 77 -4.59 -2.23 -2.86
N ALA A 78 -4.86 -3.53 -2.93
CA ALA A 78 -5.83 -4.27 -2.09
C ALA A 78 -5.61 -4.11 -0.58
N ASP A 79 -4.36 -4.11 -0.12
CA ASP A 79 -4.01 -3.97 1.31
C ASP A 79 -4.41 -2.61 1.92
N PHE A 80 -4.81 -1.64 1.08
CA PHE A 80 -5.37 -0.35 1.50
C PHE A 80 -6.90 -0.30 1.31
N GLY A 81 -7.58 -1.44 1.20
CA GLY A 81 -9.02 -1.52 0.90
C GLY A 81 -9.93 -0.64 1.75
N GLY A 82 -9.72 -0.60 3.08
CA GLY A 82 -10.48 0.31 3.94
C GLY A 82 -10.19 1.79 3.68
N GLU A 83 -9.00 2.16 3.22
CA GLU A 83 -8.69 3.53 2.78
C GLU A 83 -9.35 3.86 1.44
N VAL A 84 -9.32 2.92 0.49
CA VAL A 84 -10.00 3.06 -0.80
C VAL A 84 -11.49 3.37 -0.61
N GLU A 85 -12.19 2.60 0.24
CA GLU A 85 -13.62 2.81 0.47
C GLU A 85 -13.92 4.18 1.11
N ARG A 86 -13.06 4.63 2.04
CA ARG A 86 -13.17 5.95 2.69
C ARG A 86 -13.02 7.09 1.69
N VAL A 87 -12.09 6.94 0.76
CA VAL A 87 -11.78 7.94 -0.26
C VAL A 87 -12.89 7.99 -1.31
N LEU A 88 -13.38 6.83 -1.77
CA LEU A 88 -14.47 6.75 -2.74
C LEU A 88 -15.78 7.36 -2.23
N LYS A 89 -16.06 7.30 -0.92
CA LYS A 89 -17.24 7.96 -0.32
C LYS A 89 -17.23 9.49 -0.45
N MET A 90 -16.08 10.11 -0.70
CA MET A 90 -16.03 11.56 -0.97
C MET A 90 -16.41 11.90 -2.42
N ALA A 91 -16.34 10.94 -3.34
CA ALA A 91 -16.60 11.15 -4.76
C ALA A 91 -18.07 10.96 -5.12
N ASP A 92 -18.49 11.59 -6.23
CA ASP A 92 -19.79 11.43 -6.87
C ASP A 92 -19.68 10.68 -8.21
N GLY A 93 -18.46 10.54 -8.74
CA GLY A 93 -18.16 9.78 -9.94
C GLY A 93 -16.70 9.34 -9.97
N VAL A 94 -16.34 8.55 -10.97
CA VAL A 94 -15.02 7.94 -11.07
C VAL A 94 -14.48 7.98 -12.49
N ILE A 95 -13.19 8.28 -12.64
CA ILE A 95 -12.46 8.17 -13.90
C ILE A 95 -11.63 6.90 -13.86
N LEU A 96 -11.96 5.95 -14.73
CA LEU A 96 -11.20 4.73 -14.94
C LEU A 96 -10.17 4.97 -16.04
N LEU A 97 -8.89 5.03 -15.66
CA LEU A 97 -7.77 5.23 -16.57
C LEU A 97 -7.13 3.91 -16.99
N VAL A 98 -7.16 3.63 -18.29
CA VAL A 98 -6.72 2.35 -18.88
C VAL A 98 -5.70 2.61 -19.99
N ASP A 99 -4.62 1.84 -20.04
CA ASP A 99 -3.63 1.96 -21.13
C ASP A 99 -4.19 1.29 -22.41
N ALA A 100 -4.07 2.00 -23.54
CA ALA A 100 -4.61 1.60 -24.83
C ALA A 100 -3.94 0.37 -25.45
N PHE A 101 -2.81 -0.09 -24.92
CA PHE A 101 -2.13 -1.31 -25.33
C PHE A 101 -2.36 -2.44 -24.34
N GLU A 102 -2.15 -2.16 -23.05
CA GLU A 102 -2.22 -3.16 -21.98
C GLU A 102 -3.67 -3.58 -21.67
N GLY A 103 -4.60 -2.63 -21.65
CA GLY A 103 -5.99 -2.87 -21.26
C GLY A 103 -6.22 -2.85 -19.74
N PRO A 104 -7.40 -3.29 -19.27
CA PRO A 104 -7.72 -3.28 -17.84
C PRO A 104 -6.87 -4.31 -17.07
N MET A 105 -6.33 -3.88 -15.93
CA MET A 105 -5.42 -4.70 -15.13
C MET A 105 -6.07 -5.25 -13.85
N PRO A 106 -5.58 -6.38 -13.31
CA PRO A 106 -6.15 -7.06 -12.16
C PRO A 106 -6.33 -6.16 -10.92
N GLN A 107 -5.39 -5.24 -10.66
CA GLN A 107 -5.43 -4.32 -9.52
C GLN A 107 -6.53 -3.27 -9.65
N THR A 108 -6.82 -2.82 -10.88
CA THR A 108 -7.86 -1.84 -11.19
C THR A 108 -9.25 -2.42 -10.92
N ARG A 109 -9.43 -3.74 -11.13
CA ARG A 109 -10.69 -4.47 -10.88
C ARG A 109 -11.17 -4.34 -9.44
N PHE A 110 -10.27 -4.41 -8.46
CA PHE A 110 -10.64 -4.31 -7.04
C PHE A 110 -11.23 -2.95 -6.69
N VAL A 111 -10.53 -1.87 -7.03
CA VAL A 111 -10.96 -0.50 -6.73
C VAL A 111 -12.22 -0.14 -7.52
N LEU A 112 -12.29 -0.55 -8.79
CA LEU A 112 -13.46 -0.34 -9.64
C LEU A 112 -14.69 -1.05 -9.09
N GLY A 113 -14.58 -2.31 -8.66
CA GLY A 113 -15.70 -3.05 -8.06
C GLY A 113 -16.26 -2.36 -6.81
N LYS A 114 -15.40 -1.75 -5.98
CA LYS A 114 -15.83 -0.94 -4.83
C LYS A 114 -16.53 0.35 -5.25
N ALA A 115 -16.03 1.03 -6.28
CA ALA A 115 -16.65 2.24 -6.81
C ALA A 115 -18.04 1.97 -7.40
N LEU A 116 -18.17 0.90 -8.19
CA LEU A 116 -19.44 0.47 -8.78
C LEU A 116 -20.45 0.06 -7.71
N GLY A 117 -20.02 -0.70 -6.70
CA GLY A 117 -20.87 -1.08 -5.57
C GLY A 117 -21.34 0.09 -4.69
N LEU A 118 -20.66 1.24 -4.75
CA LEU A 118 -21.11 2.50 -4.14
C LEU A 118 -22.06 3.31 -5.04
N GLY A 119 -22.36 2.82 -6.25
CA GLY A 119 -23.23 3.50 -7.21
C GLY A 119 -22.57 4.70 -7.91
N LEU A 120 -21.23 4.80 -7.89
CA LEU A 120 -20.52 5.91 -8.53
C LEU A 120 -20.64 5.84 -10.06
N THR A 121 -20.80 6.98 -10.71
CA THR A 121 -20.88 7.07 -12.19
C THR A 121 -19.48 7.00 -12.82
N PRO A 122 -19.19 6.00 -13.67
CA PRO A 122 -17.89 5.86 -14.32
C PRO A 122 -17.75 6.69 -15.60
N ILE A 123 -16.54 7.22 -15.82
CA ILE A 123 -16.03 7.72 -17.10
C ILE A 123 -14.78 6.91 -17.42
N VAL A 124 -14.69 6.36 -18.63
CA VAL A 124 -13.52 5.59 -19.06
C VAL A 124 -12.59 6.49 -19.87
N VAL A 125 -11.31 6.45 -19.54
CA VAL A 125 -10.25 7.15 -20.27
C VAL A 125 -9.23 6.13 -20.74
N VAL A 126 -9.20 5.89 -22.06
CA VAL A 126 -8.22 5.05 -22.74
C VAL A 126 -7.01 5.93 -23.11
N ASN A 127 -5.93 5.78 -22.36
CA ASN A 127 -4.75 6.62 -22.40
C ASN A 127 -3.59 5.96 -23.16
N LYS A 128 -2.57 6.75 -23.51
CA LYS A 128 -1.38 6.34 -24.27
C LYS A 128 -1.69 5.87 -25.70
N VAL A 129 -2.67 6.51 -26.34
CA VAL A 129 -2.99 6.28 -27.76
C VAL A 129 -1.90 6.84 -28.70
N ASP A 130 -0.85 7.47 -28.16
CA ASP A 130 0.36 7.87 -28.90
C ASP A 130 1.32 6.71 -29.22
N LYS A 131 1.10 5.51 -28.66
CA LYS A 131 1.94 4.32 -28.92
C LYS A 131 1.59 3.66 -30.26
N GLU A 132 2.59 3.24 -31.03
CA GLU A 132 2.42 2.59 -32.35
C GLU A 132 1.55 1.32 -32.33
N ASN A 133 1.57 0.56 -31.23
CA ASN A 133 0.84 -0.69 -31.08
C ASN A 133 -0.48 -0.54 -30.30
N CYS A 134 -1.04 0.66 -30.15
CA CYS A 134 -2.29 0.83 -29.41
C CYS A 134 -3.45 0.06 -30.07
N ARG A 135 -4.36 -0.46 -29.24
CA ARG A 135 -5.58 -1.16 -29.63
C ARG A 135 -6.80 -0.61 -28.87
N PRO A 136 -7.18 0.66 -29.10
CA PRO A 136 -8.16 1.35 -28.25
C PRO A 136 -9.56 0.74 -28.30
N ASP A 137 -9.96 0.21 -29.46
CA ASP A 137 -11.28 -0.42 -29.66
C ASP A 137 -11.39 -1.75 -28.88
N GLU A 138 -10.36 -2.62 -28.95
CA GLU A 138 -10.29 -3.86 -28.16
C GLU A 138 -10.25 -3.57 -26.66
N VAL A 139 -9.51 -2.54 -26.24
CA VAL A 139 -9.43 -2.14 -24.83
C VAL A 139 -10.77 -1.63 -24.32
N HIS A 140 -11.52 -0.91 -25.14
CA HIS A 140 -12.87 -0.47 -24.79
C HIS A 140 -13.80 -1.67 -24.53
N GLU A 141 -13.80 -2.66 -25.42
CA GLU A 141 -14.56 -3.90 -25.23
C GLU A 141 -14.13 -4.64 -23.95
N ALA A 142 -12.83 -4.78 -23.71
CA ALA A 142 -12.31 -5.41 -22.50
C ALA A 142 -12.73 -4.68 -21.21
N VAL A 143 -12.85 -3.35 -21.24
CA VAL A 143 -13.33 -2.55 -20.11
C VAL A 143 -14.83 -2.76 -19.89
N PHE A 144 -15.61 -2.85 -20.97
CA PHE A 144 -17.03 -3.18 -20.89
C PHE A 144 -17.24 -4.55 -20.24
N ASP A 145 -16.52 -5.58 -20.71
CA ASP A 145 -16.56 -6.93 -20.15
C ASP A 145 -16.13 -6.94 -18.68
N LEU A 146 -15.11 -6.15 -18.32
CA LEU A 146 -14.69 -5.98 -16.93
C LEU A 146 -15.82 -5.41 -16.06
N MET A 147 -16.48 -4.33 -16.50
CA MET A 147 -17.56 -3.70 -15.73
C MET A 147 -18.77 -4.63 -15.61
N PHE A 148 -19.11 -5.34 -16.68
CA PHE A 148 -20.16 -6.35 -16.67
C PHE A 148 -19.85 -7.48 -15.67
N ASN A 149 -18.61 -7.99 -15.68
CA ASN A 149 -18.12 -9.00 -14.73
C ASN A 149 -17.99 -8.50 -13.28
N LEU A 150 -18.15 -7.20 -13.05
CA LEU A 150 -18.18 -6.55 -11.74
C LEU A 150 -19.60 -6.17 -11.30
N ASP A 151 -20.62 -6.68 -11.99
CA ASP A 151 -22.04 -6.44 -11.69
C ASP A 151 -22.42 -4.96 -11.78
N ALA A 152 -21.83 -4.23 -12.74
CA ALA A 152 -22.21 -2.85 -13.03
C ALA A 152 -23.69 -2.75 -13.43
N THR A 153 -24.37 -1.68 -12.99
CA THR A 153 -25.76 -1.42 -13.40
C THR A 153 -25.85 -1.01 -14.86
N GLU A 154 -27.03 -1.10 -15.48
CA GLU A 154 -27.25 -0.66 -16.87
C GLU A 154 -26.80 0.81 -17.08
N GLU A 155 -27.14 1.69 -16.13
CA GLU A 155 -26.71 3.10 -16.16
C GLU A 155 -25.18 3.26 -16.07
N GLN A 156 -24.49 2.36 -15.36
CA GLN A 156 -23.03 2.38 -15.27
C GLN A 156 -22.36 1.79 -16.52
N LEU A 157 -23.03 0.87 -17.22
CA LEU A 157 -22.54 0.28 -18.48
C LEU A 157 -22.67 1.25 -19.66
N GLU A 158 -23.55 2.26 -19.58
CA GLU A 158 -23.62 3.39 -20.51
C GLU A 158 -22.55 4.46 -20.25
N PHE A 159 -21.33 4.04 -19.90
CA PHE A 159 -20.24 4.96 -19.59
C PHE A 159 -19.77 5.72 -20.83
N LYS A 160 -19.36 6.99 -20.63
CA LYS A 160 -18.64 7.73 -21.67
C LYS A 160 -17.19 7.29 -21.72
N THR A 161 -16.71 7.01 -22.93
CA THR A 161 -15.30 6.70 -23.20
C THR A 161 -14.62 7.89 -23.87
N LEU A 162 -13.47 8.28 -23.33
CA LEU A 162 -12.53 9.19 -23.96
C LEU A 162 -11.24 8.47 -24.30
N TYR A 163 -10.60 8.91 -25.36
CA TYR A 163 -9.32 8.42 -25.84
C TYR A 163 -8.31 9.57 -25.86
N GLY A 164 -7.04 9.28 -25.55
CA GLY A 164 -6.02 10.31 -25.71
C GLY A 164 -4.63 9.94 -25.20
N SER A 165 -3.82 10.98 -25.06
CA SER A 165 -2.47 10.89 -24.53
C SER A 165 -2.26 11.96 -23.47
N SER A 166 -2.21 11.53 -22.20
CA SER A 166 -1.83 12.41 -21.08
C SER A 166 -0.42 12.97 -21.27
N LYS A 167 0.48 12.26 -21.97
CA LYS A 167 1.84 12.75 -22.25
C LYS A 167 1.81 13.95 -23.20
N GLN A 168 1.09 13.81 -24.32
CA GLN A 168 0.96 14.86 -25.33
C GLN A 168 -0.06 15.95 -24.94
N GLY A 169 -0.93 15.67 -23.96
CA GLY A 169 -1.86 16.64 -23.39
C GLY A 169 -3.19 16.79 -24.13
N TRP A 170 -3.63 15.75 -24.85
CA TRP A 170 -4.90 15.76 -25.57
C TRP A 170 -5.81 14.59 -25.18
N MET A 171 -7.12 14.84 -25.22
CA MET A 171 -8.19 13.87 -24.98
C MET A 171 -9.37 14.16 -25.92
N GLY A 172 -10.03 13.14 -26.44
CA GLY A 172 -11.18 13.27 -27.35
C GLY A 172 -12.11 12.06 -27.28
N LEU A 173 -13.26 12.15 -27.95
CA LEU A 173 -14.21 11.03 -28.06
C LEU A 173 -13.84 10.05 -29.18
N ASP A 174 -13.01 10.49 -30.13
CA ASP A 174 -12.52 9.68 -31.23
C ASP A 174 -11.00 9.68 -31.21
N TRP A 175 -10.39 8.50 -31.19
CA TRP A 175 -8.94 8.34 -31.18
C TRP A 175 -8.31 8.53 -32.56
N LYS A 176 -9.09 8.41 -33.64
CA LYS A 176 -8.61 8.58 -35.03
C LYS A 176 -8.45 10.04 -35.42
N ASN A 177 -9.15 10.92 -34.72
CA ASN A 177 -9.08 12.37 -34.88
C ASN A 177 -8.60 13.01 -33.57
N PRO A 178 -7.29 13.02 -33.30
CA PRO A 178 -6.74 13.61 -32.10
C PRO A 178 -7.13 15.07 -31.97
N THR A 179 -7.52 15.46 -30.75
CA THR A 179 -7.71 16.85 -30.39
C THR A 179 -6.37 17.49 -30.00
N ASP A 180 -6.36 18.81 -29.79
CA ASP A 180 -5.15 19.54 -29.39
C ASP A 180 -5.07 19.82 -27.88
N ASN A 181 -6.06 19.36 -27.09
CA ASN A 181 -6.19 19.74 -25.68
C ASN A 181 -7.00 18.73 -24.84
N ILE A 182 -6.97 18.91 -23.52
CA ILE A 182 -7.64 18.05 -22.54
C ILE A 182 -9.08 18.48 -22.21
N PHE A 183 -9.57 19.57 -22.79
CA PHE A 183 -10.89 20.14 -22.44
C PHE A 183 -12.07 19.16 -22.67
N PRO A 184 -12.06 18.26 -23.68
CA PRO A 184 -13.12 17.27 -23.83
C PRO A 184 -13.32 16.37 -22.61
N LEU A 185 -12.24 16.06 -21.87
CA LEU A 185 -12.34 15.33 -20.61
C LEU A 185 -13.05 16.16 -19.53
N LEU A 186 -12.70 17.43 -19.40
CA LEU A 186 -13.33 18.33 -18.43
C LEU A 186 -14.80 18.59 -18.76
N ASP A 187 -15.13 18.73 -20.05
CA ASP A 187 -16.51 18.86 -20.52
C ASP A 187 -17.30 17.58 -20.22
N SER A 188 -16.73 16.41 -20.48
CA SER A 188 -17.36 15.12 -20.17
C SER A 188 -17.61 14.92 -18.67
N ILE A 189 -16.69 15.37 -17.81
CA ILE A 189 -16.88 15.36 -16.35
C ILE A 189 -18.10 16.21 -15.95
N LEU A 190 -18.25 17.41 -16.52
CA LEU A 190 -19.38 18.30 -16.22
C LEU A 190 -20.72 17.72 -16.69
N GLU A 191 -20.73 17.05 -17.83
CA GLU A 191 -21.93 16.46 -18.45
C GLU A 191 -22.38 15.15 -17.79
N THR A 192 -21.44 14.27 -17.44
CA THR A 192 -21.74 12.90 -17.02
C THR A 192 -21.75 12.74 -15.50
N ILE A 193 -20.85 13.40 -14.77
CA ILE A 193 -20.78 13.25 -13.32
C ILE A 193 -21.84 14.15 -12.68
N PRO A 194 -22.69 13.63 -11.78
CA PRO A 194 -23.73 14.42 -11.14
C PRO A 194 -23.13 15.51 -10.25
N GLU A 195 -23.94 16.55 -10.00
CA GLU A 195 -23.58 17.56 -9.02
C GLU A 195 -23.57 16.99 -7.62
N ALA A 196 -22.52 17.32 -6.86
CA ALA A 196 -22.44 16.98 -5.45
C ALA A 196 -23.70 17.48 -4.73
N PRO A 197 -24.50 16.60 -4.09
CA PRO A 197 -25.69 17.03 -3.38
C PRO A 197 -25.34 18.09 -2.33
N SER A 198 -26.11 19.17 -2.32
CA SER A 198 -25.97 20.26 -1.34
C SER A 198 -27.26 20.45 -0.51
N PRO A 199 -27.71 19.43 0.25
CA PRO A 199 -28.90 19.57 1.09
C PRO A 199 -28.66 20.59 2.21
N GLU A 200 -29.64 21.47 2.41
CA GLU A 200 -29.67 22.38 3.56
C GLU A 200 -30.06 21.61 4.84
N GLY A 201 -29.73 22.18 6.00
CA GLY A 201 -30.09 21.61 7.30
C GLY A 201 -28.93 21.57 8.29
N ILE A 202 -29.03 20.68 9.27
CA ILE A 202 -28.02 20.52 10.32
C ILE A 202 -26.70 20.10 9.67
N PRO A 203 -25.59 20.83 9.94
CA PRO A 203 -24.30 20.54 9.35
C PRO A 203 -23.86 19.13 9.71
N GLN A 204 -23.43 18.37 8.70
CA GLN A 204 -22.90 17.02 8.86
C GLN A 204 -21.67 16.86 7.98
N MET A 205 -20.54 16.58 8.60
CA MET A 205 -19.30 16.25 7.91
C MET A 205 -18.70 15.00 8.55
N GLN A 206 -18.53 13.94 7.76
CA GLN A 206 -17.80 12.77 8.22
C GLN A 206 -16.31 12.95 7.96
N ILE A 207 -15.49 12.65 8.97
CA ILE A 207 -14.04 12.67 8.84
C ILE A 207 -13.62 11.40 8.10
N THR A 208 -13.12 11.55 6.87
CA THR A 208 -12.74 10.43 6.01
C THR A 208 -11.24 10.20 6.01
N SER A 209 -10.46 11.28 6.13
CA SER A 209 -9.00 11.26 6.14
C SER A 209 -8.41 12.23 7.17
N LEU A 210 -7.14 12.04 7.47
CA LEU A 210 -6.38 12.85 8.41
C LEU A 210 -5.10 13.33 7.74
N ASP A 211 -4.73 14.57 8.05
CA ASP A 211 -3.43 15.11 7.73
C ASP A 211 -2.79 15.74 8.97
N PHE A 212 -1.47 15.97 8.94
CA PHE A 212 -0.71 16.47 10.06
C PHE A 212 0.28 17.55 9.63
N SER A 213 0.26 18.68 10.34
CA SER A 213 1.24 19.76 10.19
C SER A 213 1.95 20.03 11.52
N SER A 214 3.26 20.24 11.49
CA SER A 214 4.06 20.58 12.68
C SER A 214 3.66 21.90 13.35
N PHE A 215 3.02 22.81 12.61
CA PHE A 215 2.60 24.12 13.12
C PHE A 215 1.18 24.11 13.69
N VAL A 216 0.31 23.28 13.12
CA VAL A 216 -1.14 23.36 13.32
C VAL A 216 -1.69 22.11 14.02
N GLY A 217 -0.95 21.00 14.02
CA GLY A 217 -1.34 19.71 14.57
C GLY A 217 -2.14 18.86 13.57
N ARG A 218 -3.04 18.04 14.10
CA ARG A 218 -3.92 17.16 13.32
C ARG A 218 -4.99 17.98 12.59
N ILE A 219 -5.21 17.64 11.32
CA ILE A 219 -6.14 18.29 10.40
C ILE A 219 -7.16 17.24 9.98
N ALA A 220 -8.45 17.49 10.25
CA ALA A 220 -9.53 16.59 9.87
C ALA A 220 -9.97 16.89 8.44
N ILE A 221 -9.94 15.91 7.55
CA ILE A 221 -10.36 16.06 6.15
C ILE A 221 -11.63 15.25 5.93
N GLY A 222 -12.57 15.86 5.21
CA GLY A 222 -13.82 15.18 4.87
C GLY A 222 -14.71 16.02 3.98
N ARG A 223 -15.77 15.38 3.51
CA ARG A 223 -16.83 16.00 2.72
C ARG A 223 -17.96 16.45 3.63
N ILE A 224 -18.46 17.66 3.40
CA ILE A 224 -19.69 18.14 4.04
C ILE A 224 -20.87 17.50 3.29
N TYR A 225 -21.67 16.68 3.97
CA TYR A 225 -22.82 15.99 3.39
C TYR A 225 -24.09 16.85 3.45
N ARG A 226 -24.24 17.65 4.50
CA ARG A 226 -25.41 18.50 4.72
C ARG A 226 -25.02 19.78 5.43
N GLY A 227 -25.75 20.86 5.16
CA GLY A 227 -25.60 22.15 5.84
C GLY A 227 -24.35 22.95 5.43
N GLU A 228 -23.98 23.89 6.28
CA GLU A 228 -22.83 24.78 6.08
C GLU A 228 -21.98 24.80 7.36
N LEU A 229 -20.67 24.67 7.22
CA LEU A 229 -19.71 24.85 8.31
C LEU A 229 -19.04 26.22 8.17
N LYS A 230 -18.71 26.84 9.30
CA LYS A 230 -18.01 28.14 9.35
C LYS A 230 -16.74 28.08 10.20
N GLY A 231 -15.75 28.87 9.82
CA GLY A 231 -14.58 29.12 10.66
C GLY A 231 -15.01 29.73 11.99
N ASN A 232 -14.34 29.34 13.07
CA ASN A 232 -14.64 29.77 14.44
C ASN A 232 -16.03 29.32 14.98
N MET A 233 -16.71 28.38 14.32
CA MET A 233 -18.01 27.84 14.75
C MET A 233 -17.85 26.78 15.84
N PRO A 234 -18.67 26.81 16.92
CA PRO A 234 -18.76 25.70 17.87
C PRO A 234 -19.44 24.50 17.20
N VAL A 235 -18.86 23.32 17.36
CA VAL A 235 -19.36 22.06 16.76
C VAL A 235 -19.29 20.93 17.78
N ALA A 236 -20.03 19.87 17.54
CA ALA A 236 -19.92 18.62 18.27
C ALA A 236 -19.24 17.55 17.40
N LEU A 237 -18.38 16.76 18.05
CA LEU A 237 -17.79 15.56 17.49
C LEU A 237 -18.50 14.34 18.08
N THR A 238 -19.20 13.58 17.24
CA THR A 238 -19.86 12.32 17.65
C THR A 238 -18.89 11.15 17.44
N ARG A 239 -18.55 10.44 18.52
CA ARG A 239 -17.52 9.40 18.54
C ARG A 239 -18.03 7.98 18.41
N LYS A 240 -17.10 7.01 18.24
CA LYS A 240 -17.39 5.55 18.17
C LYS A 240 -18.17 5.03 19.37
N ASP A 241 -17.86 5.53 20.56
CA ASP A 241 -18.48 5.16 21.83
C ASP A 241 -19.82 5.85 22.10
N GLY A 242 -20.32 6.63 21.13
CA GLY A 242 -21.53 7.44 21.27
C GLY A 242 -21.31 8.71 22.09
N THR A 243 -20.08 8.98 22.55
CA THR A 243 -19.79 10.23 23.27
C THR A 243 -19.83 11.41 22.30
N ILE A 244 -20.35 12.53 22.80
CA ILE A 244 -20.45 13.77 22.05
C ILE A 244 -19.53 14.78 22.72
N LYS A 245 -18.43 15.12 22.04
CA LYS A 245 -17.45 16.10 22.53
C LYS A 245 -17.69 17.44 21.86
N LYS A 246 -18.01 18.48 22.64
CA LYS A 246 -18.07 19.85 22.12
C LYS A 246 -16.64 20.33 21.79
N THR A 247 -16.46 20.84 20.60
CA THR A 247 -15.20 21.36 20.08
C THR A 247 -15.48 22.60 19.22
N ARG A 248 -14.44 23.18 18.63
CA ARG A 248 -14.55 24.40 17.83
C ARG A 248 -13.63 24.33 16.63
N ILE A 249 -14.17 24.67 15.46
CA ILE A 249 -13.37 24.81 14.25
C ILE A 249 -12.57 26.10 14.38
N LYS A 250 -11.25 26.05 14.55
CA LYS A 250 -10.41 27.26 14.61
C LYS A 250 -10.28 27.86 13.22
N GLU A 251 -9.90 27.04 12.25
CA GLU A 251 -9.72 27.44 10.86
C GLU A 251 -10.26 26.37 9.92
N MET A 252 -10.64 26.80 8.73
CA MET A 252 -11.17 25.95 7.68
C MET A 252 -10.47 26.27 6.37
N PHE A 253 -10.15 25.21 5.63
CA PHE A 253 -9.51 25.31 4.34
C PHE A 253 -10.27 24.50 3.30
N VAL A 254 -10.28 25.00 2.07
CA VAL A 254 -10.70 24.25 0.88
C VAL A 254 -9.48 24.06 -0.01
N TYR A 255 -9.52 23.02 -0.83
CA TYR A 255 -8.49 22.81 -1.83
C TYR A 255 -8.68 23.80 -3.00
N GLU A 256 -7.58 24.43 -3.41
CA GLU A 256 -7.48 25.21 -4.66
C GLU A 256 -6.13 24.89 -5.34
N GLY A 257 -6.20 24.22 -6.49
CA GLY A 257 -5.02 23.61 -7.10
C GLY A 257 -4.46 22.50 -6.22
N LEU A 258 -3.17 22.61 -5.92
CA LEU A 258 -2.44 21.74 -5.00
C LEU A 258 -2.37 22.32 -3.57
N GLU A 259 -2.82 23.55 -3.39
CA GLU A 259 -2.72 24.27 -2.13
C GLU A 259 -4.06 24.30 -1.40
N ARG A 260 -4.00 24.68 -0.12
CA ARG A 260 -5.17 24.89 0.74
C ARG A 260 -5.41 26.38 0.89
N ALA A 261 -6.57 26.85 0.46
CA ALA A 261 -7.01 28.23 0.64
C ALA A 261 -7.89 28.32 1.90
N LYS A 262 -7.59 29.27 2.79
CA LYS A 262 -8.40 29.53 3.98
C LYS A 262 -9.74 30.13 3.56
N VAL A 263 -10.83 29.62 4.13
CA VAL A 263 -12.20 30.11 3.87
C VAL A 263 -12.97 30.35 5.16
N ASP A 264 -13.90 31.29 5.11
CA ASP A 264 -14.77 31.60 6.26
C ASP A 264 -15.95 30.64 6.39
N SER A 265 -16.45 30.12 5.27
CA SER A 265 -17.51 29.11 5.26
C SER A 265 -17.43 28.17 4.06
N ALA A 266 -18.00 26.98 4.21
CA ALA A 266 -18.13 25.97 3.17
C ALA A 266 -19.47 25.24 3.30
N LYS A 267 -20.11 24.96 2.16
CA LYS A 267 -21.41 24.29 2.07
C LYS A 267 -21.26 22.79 1.79
N ALA A 268 -22.38 22.08 1.93
CA ALA A 268 -22.51 20.70 1.50
C ALA A 268 -22.04 20.47 0.05
N GLY A 269 -21.40 19.33 -0.17
CA GLY A 269 -20.72 18.97 -1.41
C GLY A 269 -19.22 19.31 -1.43
N GLU A 270 -18.77 20.25 -0.60
CA GLU A 270 -17.36 20.65 -0.54
C GLU A 270 -16.49 19.70 0.30
N ILE A 271 -15.23 19.54 -0.10
CA ILE A 271 -14.21 18.82 0.65
C ILE A 271 -13.36 19.84 1.42
N VAL A 272 -13.42 19.76 2.74
CA VAL A 272 -12.78 20.73 3.64
C VAL A 272 -11.72 20.07 4.52
N ALA A 273 -10.74 20.87 4.91
CA ALA A 273 -9.76 20.55 5.92
C ALA A 273 -10.01 21.44 7.15
N LEU A 274 -10.38 20.81 8.27
CA LEU A 274 -10.70 21.48 9.53
C LEU A 274 -9.51 21.44 10.48
N VAL A 275 -9.21 22.60 11.07
CA VAL A 275 -8.16 22.79 12.06
C VAL A 275 -8.78 23.14 13.41
N GLY A 276 -8.24 22.58 14.49
CA GLY A 276 -8.68 22.85 15.87
C GLY A 276 -9.72 21.86 16.41
N VAL A 277 -10.15 20.91 15.59
CA VAL A 277 -10.89 19.73 16.05
C VAL A 277 -9.86 18.79 16.70
N GLU A 278 -9.98 18.59 18.01
CA GLU A 278 -9.05 17.76 18.80
C GLU A 278 -9.65 16.40 19.12
N ASP A 279 -8.78 15.39 19.27
CA ASP A 279 -9.14 14.01 19.64
C ASP A 279 -10.25 13.41 18.75
N PHE A 280 -10.10 13.54 17.44
CA PHE A 280 -10.99 12.91 16.47
C PHE A 280 -10.40 11.61 15.94
N ASP A 281 -11.29 10.71 15.55
CA ASP A 281 -10.96 9.50 14.82
C ASP A 281 -11.63 9.52 13.44
N ILE A 282 -11.10 8.74 12.51
CA ILE A 282 -11.73 8.56 11.21
C ILE A 282 -13.11 7.90 11.40
N GLY A 283 -14.08 8.34 10.61
CA GLY A 283 -15.48 7.95 10.71
C GLY A 283 -16.28 8.77 11.71
N ASP A 284 -15.66 9.58 12.57
CA ASP A 284 -16.40 10.54 13.41
C ASP A 284 -17.15 11.55 12.55
N THR A 285 -18.28 12.04 13.09
CA THR A 285 -19.08 13.07 12.45
C THR A 285 -18.94 14.38 13.21
N VAL A 286 -18.61 15.43 12.48
CA VAL A 286 -18.68 16.82 12.95
C VAL A 286 -20.07 17.34 12.62
N THR A 287 -20.80 17.75 13.66
CA THR A 287 -22.20 18.18 13.58
C THR A 287 -22.48 19.37 14.50
N ASP A 288 -23.69 19.92 14.44
CA ASP A 288 -24.18 20.92 15.38
C ASP A 288 -24.15 20.42 16.84
N PRO A 289 -23.73 21.26 17.81
CA PRO A 289 -23.60 20.86 19.21
C PRO A 289 -24.91 20.79 20.00
N ASP A 290 -25.98 21.43 19.51
CA ASP A 290 -27.28 21.47 20.16
C ASP A 290 -28.20 20.38 19.60
N THR A 291 -28.06 20.05 18.30
CA THR A 291 -28.80 18.97 17.64
C THR A 291 -27.85 17.99 16.93
N PRO A 292 -27.11 17.15 17.68
CA PRO A 292 -26.10 16.27 17.09
C PRO A 292 -26.75 15.11 16.34
N GLU A 293 -26.50 15.02 15.03
CA GLU A 293 -26.92 13.90 14.19
C GLU A 293 -25.69 13.23 13.56
N ALA A 294 -25.37 12.02 14.02
CA ALA A 294 -24.22 11.26 13.53
C ALA A 294 -24.52 10.57 12.19
N LEU A 295 -23.52 10.53 11.30
CA LEU A 295 -23.57 9.69 10.10
C LEU A 295 -23.18 8.24 10.44
N PRO A 296 -23.68 7.24 9.67
CA PRO A 296 -23.24 5.86 9.80
C PRO A 296 -21.71 5.77 9.72
N ARG A 297 -21.08 5.25 10.76
CA ARG A 297 -19.62 5.21 10.86
C ARG A 297 -19.05 4.29 9.80
N ILE A 298 -17.89 4.68 9.26
CA ILE A 298 -17.09 3.81 8.41
C ILE A 298 -16.32 2.85 9.32
N ALA A 299 -16.33 1.56 9.00
CA ALA A 299 -15.53 0.57 9.70
C ALA A 299 -14.03 0.88 9.47
N ILE A 300 -13.26 0.92 10.55
CA ILE A 300 -11.79 1.04 10.48
C ILE A 300 -11.24 -0.37 10.65
N ASP A 301 -10.36 -0.79 9.75
CA ASP A 301 -9.67 -2.08 9.87
C ASP A 301 -8.75 -2.07 11.11
N GLU A 302 -8.93 -3.04 12.00
CA GLU A 302 -8.05 -3.24 13.16
C GLU A 302 -6.69 -3.84 12.74
N PRO A 303 -5.61 -3.60 13.48
CA PRO A 303 -4.33 -4.25 13.20
C PRO A 303 -4.44 -5.76 13.50
N THR A 304 -4.14 -6.60 12.50
CA THR A 304 -4.15 -8.07 12.61
C THR A 304 -2.76 -8.66 12.87
N MET A 305 -1.70 -7.85 12.68
CA MET A 305 -0.31 -8.28 12.77
C MET A 305 0.50 -7.37 13.68
N SER A 306 1.55 -7.92 14.28
CA SER A 306 2.62 -7.18 14.94
C SER A 306 3.99 -7.56 14.41
N MET A 307 4.95 -6.66 14.56
CA MET A 307 6.33 -6.84 14.19
C MET A 307 7.21 -6.15 15.22
N LEU A 308 8.32 -6.78 15.56
CA LEU A 308 9.29 -6.21 16.47
C LEU A 308 10.23 -5.27 15.72
N PHE A 309 10.33 -4.01 16.15
CA PHE A 309 11.29 -3.02 15.66
C PHE A 309 12.37 -2.86 16.72
N VAL A 310 13.62 -3.02 16.33
CA VAL A 310 14.78 -3.01 17.22
C VAL A 310 15.81 -2.04 16.67
N ILE A 311 16.56 -1.37 17.56
CA ILE A 311 17.74 -0.62 17.12
C ILE A 311 18.76 -1.56 16.48
N ASN A 312 19.57 -1.06 15.55
CA ASN A 312 20.65 -1.88 15.03
C ASN A 312 21.69 -2.15 16.14
N ASN A 313 22.07 -3.40 16.30
CA ASN A 313 23.15 -3.84 17.20
C ASN A 313 24.14 -4.76 16.46
N SER A 314 24.15 -4.71 15.13
CA SER A 314 25.08 -5.48 14.31
C SER A 314 26.49 -4.87 14.37
N PRO A 315 27.52 -5.63 13.97
CA PRO A 315 28.87 -5.09 13.74
C PRO A 315 28.93 -3.95 12.70
N PHE A 316 27.86 -3.73 11.93
CA PHE A 316 27.74 -2.64 10.96
C PHE A 316 26.96 -1.43 11.49
N PHE A 317 26.70 -1.39 12.80
CA PHE A 317 26.02 -0.28 13.47
C PHE A 317 26.62 1.09 13.09
N GLY A 318 25.78 1.99 12.58
CA GLY A 318 26.12 3.37 12.29
C GLY A 318 27.02 3.57 11.07
N LYS A 319 27.17 2.57 10.20
CA LYS A 319 27.96 2.69 8.96
C LYS A 319 27.20 3.39 7.84
N GLU A 320 25.89 3.20 7.76
CA GLU A 320 25.06 3.67 6.64
C GLU A 320 23.94 4.62 7.09
N GLY A 321 23.40 4.44 8.30
CA GLY A 321 22.33 5.27 8.86
C GLY A 321 22.79 6.52 9.61
N LYS A 322 21.96 7.56 9.58
CA LYS A 322 22.10 8.77 10.42
C LYS A 322 21.35 8.63 11.75
N PHE A 323 20.18 7.97 11.71
CA PHE A 323 19.29 7.82 12.87
C PHE A 323 19.34 6.38 13.37
N VAL A 324 20.14 6.13 14.41
CA VAL A 324 20.45 4.77 14.91
C VAL A 324 20.08 4.53 16.37
N THR A 325 19.70 5.58 17.10
CA THR A 325 19.42 5.50 18.54
C THR A 325 17.96 5.16 18.83
N SER A 326 17.71 4.51 19.96
CA SER A 326 16.34 4.17 20.41
C SER A 326 15.44 5.40 20.46
N ARG A 327 15.94 6.55 20.95
CA ARG A 327 15.17 7.80 20.98
C ARG A 327 14.66 8.22 19.61
N HIS A 328 15.53 8.21 18.58
CA HIS A 328 15.11 8.59 17.24
C HIS A 328 14.07 7.61 16.68
N LEU A 329 14.25 6.31 16.92
CA LEU A 329 13.31 5.27 16.51
C LEU A 329 11.94 5.47 17.17
N ARG A 330 11.92 5.64 18.50
CA ARG A 330 10.73 5.90 19.30
C ARG A 330 9.97 7.14 18.83
N ASP A 331 10.66 8.28 18.75
CA ASP A 331 10.05 9.55 18.37
C ASP A 331 9.44 9.47 16.97
N ARG A 332 10.09 8.73 16.04
CA ARG A 332 9.59 8.51 14.68
C ARG A 332 8.37 7.60 14.62
N LEU A 333 8.37 6.53 15.39
CA LEU A 333 7.25 5.58 15.47
C LEU A 333 6.02 6.24 16.11
N LEU A 334 6.20 6.98 17.20
CA LEU A 334 5.11 7.73 17.84
C LEU A 334 4.54 8.79 16.91
N LYS A 335 5.39 9.53 16.20
CA LYS A 335 4.95 10.49 15.18
C LYS A 335 4.16 9.84 14.04
N GLU A 336 4.47 8.60 13.69
CA GLU A 336 3.70 7.86 12.68
C GLU A 336 2.30 7.52 13.18
N THR A 337 2.14 7.15 14.46
CA THR A 337 0.81 6.85 15.04
C THR A 337 -0.14 8.05 15.02
N GLU A 338 0.37 9.27 15.00
CA GLU A 338 -0.45 10.48 14.86
C GLU A 338 -1.03 10.65 13.46
N LYS A 339 -0.34 10.13 12.44
CA LYS A 339 -0.74 10.17 11.03
C LYS A 339 -1.56 8.94 10.64
N ASN A 340 -1.17 7.79 11.16
CA ASN A 340 -1.67 6.49 10.74
C ASN A 340 -2.40 5.79 11.89
N LEU A 341 -3.73 5.92 11.89
CA LEU A 341 -4.58 5.36 12.94
C LEU A 341 -4.60 3.83 12.97
N ALA A 342 -4.19 3.17 11.89
CA ALA A 342 -4.11 1.72 11.84
C ALA A 342 -2.78 1.18 12.39
N LEU A 343 -1.84 2.07 12.74
CA LEU A 343 -0.59 1.74 13.39
C LEU A 343 -0.71 1.91 14.90
N ARG A 344 -0.29 0.91 15.66
CA ARG A 344 -0.16 1.02 17.12
C ARG A 344 1.26 0.64 17.51
N VAL A 345 1.83 1.38 18.46
CA VAL A 345 3.19 1.13 18.94
C VAL A 345 3.11 0.85 20.43
N VAL A 346 3.75 -0.23 20.87
CA VAL A 346 3.84 -0.63 22.28
C VAL A 346 5.32 -0.77 22.63
N GLU A 347 5.72 -0.11 23.72
CA GLU A 347 7.05 -0.27 24.28
C GLU A 347 7.17 -1.64 24.93
N THR A 348 8.32 -2.30 24.76
CA THR A 348 8.57 -3.62 25.36
C THR A 348 9.34 -3.50 26.68
N ASP A 349 9.73 -4.63 27.26
CA ASP A 349 10.52 -4.70 28.50
C ASP A 349 11.89 -4.01 28.38
N THR A 350 12.37 -3.81 27.15
CA THR A 350 13.65 -3.15 26.88
C THR A 350 13.44 -1.89 26.02
N GLU A 351 14.13 -0.81 26.38
CA GLU A 351 14.01 0.49 25.71
C GLU A 351 14.48 0.48 24.24
N ASP A 352 15.15 -0.58 23.81
CA ASP A 352 15.69 -0.75 22.45
C ASP A 352 14.75 -1.49 21.50
N LYS A 353 13.58 -1.93 21.99
CA LYS A 353 12.62 -2.77 21.26
C LYS A 353 11.21 -2.22 21.36
N PHE A 354 10.56 -2.10 20.21
CA PHE A 354 9.20 -1.61 20.06
C PHE A 354 8.37 -2.63 19.32
N LEU A 355 7.21 -2.98 19.85
CA LEU A 355 6.26 -3.84 19.18
C LEU A 355 5.30 -2.96 18.37
N VAL A 356 5.40 -3.05 17.05
CA VAL A 356 4.63 -2.23 16.11
C VAL A 356 3.55 -3.09 15.49
N TYR A 357 2.31 -2.66 15.62
CA TYR A 357 1.11 -3.32 15.15
C TYR A 357 0.63 -2.64 13.87
N GLY A 358 0.26 -3.43 12.88
CA GLY A 358 -0.27 -2.93 11.61
C GLY A 358 -1.29 -3.89 11.00
N ARG A 359 -1.93 -3.42 9.92
CA ARG A 359 -2.94 -4.17 9.16
C ARG A 359 -2.39 -5.36 8.38
N GLY A 360 -1.10 -5.36 8.07
CA GLY A 360 -0.50 -6.40 7.22
C GLY A 360 0.99 -6.16 6.98
N VAL A 361 1.64 -7.12 6.34
CA VAL A 361 3.08 -7.06 6.01
C VAL A 361 3.40 -5.85 5.13
N LEU A 362 2.60 -5.60 4.08
CA LEU A 362 2.86 -4.47 3.18
C LEU A 362 2.78 -3.13 3.90
N HIS A 363 1.76 -2.94 4.75
CA HIS A 363 1.61 -1.71 5.51
C HIS A 363 2.85 -1.42 6.37
N LEU A 364 3.37 -2.42 7.08
CA LEU A 364 4.59 -2.28 7.88
C LEU A 364 5.84 -2.10 7.00
N SER A 365 5.90 -2.76 5.83
CA SER A 365 7.02 -2.60 4.89
C SER A 365 7.12 -1.17 4.35
N VAL A 366 5.99 -0.50 4.09
CA VAL A 366 5.99 0.91 3.64
C VAL A 366 6.57 1.81 4.71
N LEU A 367 6.21 1.60 5.99
CA LEU A 367 6.79 2.34 7.10
C LEU A 367 8.31 2.13 7.18
N ILE A 368 8.76 0.88 7.11
CA ILE A 368 10.19 0.53 7.16
C ILE A 368 10.95 1.17 5.99
N GLU A 369 10.41 1.09 4.77
CA GLU A 369 11.04 1.66 3.58
C GLU A 369 11.08 3.20 3.64
N THR A 370 10.03 3.84 4.17
CA THR A 370 10.02 5.29 4.41
C THR A 370 11.13 5.68 5.38
N MET A 371 11.24 4.97 6.51
CA MET A 371 12.30 5.19 7.50
C MET A 371 13.70 4.94 6.91
N ARG A 372 13.84 3.89 6.09
CA ARG A 372 15.08 3.57 5.38
C ARG A 372 15.58 4.75 4.55
N ARG A 373 14.68 5.37 3.77
CA ARG A 373 14.98 6.56 2.94
C ARG A 373 15.24 7.82 3.76
N GLU A 374 14.54 7.99 4.87
CA GLU A 374 14.79 9.07 5.83
C GLU A 374 16.19 8.98 6.49
N GLY A 375 16.90 7.86 6.34
CA GLY A 375 18.23 7.66 6.88
C GLY A 375 18.27 6.88 8.19
N TYR A 376 17.18 6.19 8.53
CA TYR A 376 17.14 5.31 9.70
C TYR A 376 17.84 3.98 9.42
N GLU A 377 18.44 3.45 10.47
CA GLU A 377 19.01 2.13 10.48
C GLU A 377 18.42 1.35 11.66
N LEU A 378 17.71 0.29 11.33
CA LEU A 378 16.93 -0.50 12.28
C LEU A 378 16.98 -1.99 11.93
N GLN A 379 16.53 -2.81 12.86
CA GLN A 379 16.30 -4.23 12.66
C GLN A 379 14.82 -4.51 12.87
N VAL A 380 14.28 -5.43 12.09
CA VAL A 380 12.89 -5.86 12.20
C VAL A 380 12.80 -7.38 12.33
N GLY A 381 11.93 -7.84 13.23
CA GLY A 381 11.64 -9.25 13.42
C GLY A 381 10.60 -9.78 12.46
N GLN A 382 10.40 -11.10 12.48
CA GLN A 382 9.35 -11.74 11.70
C GLN A 382 7.96 -11.18 12.08
N PRO A 383 7.10 -10.84 11.10
CA PRO A 383 5.71 -10.53 11.37
C PRO A 383 5.00 -11.67 12.12
N GLN A 384 4.25 -11.34 13.17
CA GLN A 384 3.48 -12.29 13.97
C GLN A 384 2.01 -11.90 14.03
N VAL A 385 1.12 -12.89 14.10
CA VAL A 385 -0.31 -12.65 14.30
C VAL A 385 -0.63 -12.42 15.77
N LEU A 386 -1.68 -11.64 16.01
CA LEU A 386 -2.15 -11.33 17.36
C LEU A 386 -3.09 -12.42 17.87
N PHE A 387 -2.68 -13.15 18.90
CA PHE A 387 -3.57 -14.10 19.57
C PHE A 387 -4.41 -13.38 20.63
N LYS A 388 -5.65 -13.83 20.81
CA LYS A 388 -6.51 -13.45 21.94
C LYS A 388 -6.82 -14.68 22.78
N GLU A 389 -6.97 -14.49 24.08
CA GLU A 389 -7.53 -15.51 24.96
C GLU A 389 -8.99 -15.15 25.24
N GLU A 390 -9.92 -16.02 24.83
CA GLU A 390 -11.34 -15.90 25.12
C GLU A 390 -11.81 -17.23 25.71
N GLU A 391 -12.50 -17.17 26.86
CA GLU A 391 -13.05 -18.35 27.55
C GLU A 391 -12.03 -19.49 27.80
N GLY A 392 -10.75 -19.16 27.98
CA GLY A 392 -9.67 -20.13 28.19
C GLY A 392 -9.18 -20.85 26.93
N GLN A 393 -9.65 -20.45 25.74
CA GLN A 393 -9.16 -20.94 24.46
C GLN A 393 -8.30 -19.88 23.76
N ARG A 394 -7.22 -20.35 23.11
CA ARG A 394 -6.36 -19.50 22.28
C ARG A 394 -7.03 -19.27 20.94
N MET A 395 -7.42 -18.02 20.70
CA MET A 395 -8.06 -17.56 19.48
C MET A 395 -7.02 -16.94 18.55
N GLU A 396 -7.13 -17.20 17.24
CA GLU A 396 -6.33 -16.56 16.20
C GLU A 396 -7.24 -15.79 15.22
N PRO A 397 -6.72 -14.71 14.59
CA PRO A 397 -7.50 -13.91 13.67
C PRO A 397 -7.66 -14.68 12.35
N ILE A 398 -8.91 -14.82 11.93
CA ILE A 398 -9.30 -15.36 10.63
C ILE A 398 -9.64 -14.20 9.71
N GLU A 399 -9.09 -14.29 8.52
CA GLU A 399 -9.31 -13.37 7.44
C GLU A 399 -10.11 -14.05 6.34
N HIS A 400 -10.98 -13.26 5.74
CA HIS A 400 -11.72 -13.63 4.56
C HIS A 400 -10.87 -13.29 3.34
N LEU A 401 -10.29 -14.33 2.74
CA LEU A 401 -9.43 -14.26 1.56
C LEU A 401 -10.29 -14.49 0.32
N VAL A 402 -10.27 -13.52 -0.58
CA VAL A 402 -10.89 -13.62 -1.90
C VAL A 402 -9.79 -13.70 -2.94
N VAL A 403 -9.82 -14.74 -3.77
CA VAL A 403 -8.92 -14.88 -4.90
C VAL A 403 -9.74 -15.04 -6.18
N ASP A 404 -9.61 -14.06 -7.07
CA ASP A 404 -10.10 -14.19 -8.44
C ASP A 404 -8.94 -14.65 -9.31
N VAL A 405 -9.11 -15.79 -9.99
CA VAL A 405 -8.03 -16.44 -10.74
C VAL A 405 -8.60 -17.19 -11.95
N PRO A 406 -7.88 -17.29 -13.08
CA PRO A 406 -8.37 -18.07 -14.22
C PRO A 406 -8.66 -19.53 -13.84
N GLU A 407 -9.73 -20.09 -14.43
CA GLU A 407 -10.20 -21.45 -14.13
C GLU A 407 -9.08 -22.50 -14.26
N THR A 408 -8.20 -22.32 -15.26
CA THR A 408 -7.10 -23.23 -15.59
C THR A 408 -6.06 -23.42 -14.47
N VAL A 409 -5.90 -22.42 -13.59
CA VAL A 409 -4.90 -22.45 -12.51
C VAL A 409 -5.52 -22.37 -11.11
N SER A 410 -6.85 -22.26 -11.02
CA SER A 410 -7.63 -22.23 -9.77
C SER A 410 -7.30 -23.37 -8.81
N GLY A 411 -7.10 -24.60 -9.32
CA GLY A 411 -6.77 -25.77 -8.52
C GLY A 411 -5.47 -25.62 -7.71
N LYS A 412 -4.45 -24.95 -8.27
CA LYS A 412 -3.18 -24.69 -7.56
C LYS A 412 -3.37 -23.68 -6.42
N VAL A 413 -4.21 -22.67 -6.64
CA VAL A 413 -4.53 -21.66 -5.61
C VAL A 413 -5.25 -22.31 -4.43
N ILE A 414 -6.22 -23.19 -4.70
CA ILE A 414 -6.92 -23.95 -3.66
C ILE A 414 -5.93 -24.78 -2.86
N GLU A 415 -5.03 -25.51 -3.52
CA GLU A 415 -4.01 -26.31 -2.84
C GLU A 415 -3.13 -25.46 -1.91
N LEU A 416 -2.59 -24.34 -2.41
CA LEU A 416 -1.74 -23.43 -1.64
C LEU A 416 -2.47 -22.84 -0.42
N ALA A 417 -3.72 -22.41 -0.60
CA ALA A 417 -4.53 -21.86 0.48
C ALA A 417 -4.85 -22.95 1.54
N THR A 418 -5.24 -24.15 1.11
CA THR A 418 -5.57 -25.27 2.01
C THR A 418 -4.36 -25.77 2.80
N GLN A 419 -3.16 -25.84 2.20
CA GLN A 419 -1.92 -26.15 2.91
C GLN A 419 -1.64 -25.16 4.06
N ARG A 420 -2.12 -23.93 3.92
CA ARG A 420 -2.06 -22.85 4.90
C ARG A 420 -3.29 -22.76 5.81
N LYS A 421 -4.09 -23.84 5.87
CA LYS A 421 -5.33 -23.96 6.67
C LYS A 421 -6.47 -23.05 6.21
N GLY A 422 -6.47 -22.63 4.94
CA GLY A 422 -7.61 -21.96 4.32
C GLY A 422 -8.75 -22.94 4.06
N GLU A 423 -9.94 -22.59 4.53
CA GLU A 423 -11.19 -23.31 4.28
C GLU A 423 -11.94 -22.65 3.13
N LEU A 424 -12.06 -23.34 2.00
CA LEU A 424 -12.85 -22.86 0.87
C LEU A 424 -14.33 -22.79 1.27
N LYS A 425 -14.93 -21.61 1.13
CA LYS A 425 -16.34 -21.34 1.43
C LYS A 425 -17.17 -21.21 0.17
N ILE A 426 -16.67 -20.44 -0.80
CA ILE A 426 -17.37 -20.17 -2.06
C ILE A 426 -16.42 -20.46 -3.22
N MET A 427 -16.95 -21.14 -4.23
CA MET A 427 -16.30 -21.34 -5.52
C MET A 427 -17.34 -21.12 -6.59
N GLU A 428 -17.26 -19.98 -7.27
CA GLU A 428 -18.26 -19.58 -8.27
C GLU A 428 -17.55 -19.05 -9.51
N PRO A 429 -18.10 -19.30 -10.72
CA PRO A 429 -17.61 -18.65 -11.92
C PRO A 429 -18.00 -17.16 -11.89
N LYS A 430 -17.05 -16.27 -12.15
CA LYS A 430 -17.24 -14.81 -12.23
C LYS A 430 -16.66 -14.28 -13.53
N GLY A 431 -17.47 -14.39 -14.59
CA GLY A 431 -17.03 -14.14 -15.96
C GLY A 431 -15.96 -15.15 -16.35
N ASP A 432 -14.79 -14.66 -16.76
CA ASP A 432 -13.65 -15.50 -17.18
C ASP A 432 -12.77 -15.98 -16.02
N LEU A 433 -13.04 -15.53 -14.79
CA LEU A 433 -12.31 -15.93 -13.60
C LEU A 433 -13.14 -16.86 -12.72
N GLN A 434 -12.45 -17.73 -12.00
CA GLN A 434 -13.00 -18.43 -10.87
C GLN A 434 -12.87 -17.53 -9.63
N HIS A 435 -13.99 -17.20 -9.02
CA HIS A 435 -14.06 -16.52 -7.74
C HIS A 435 -13.95 -17.56 -6.62
N LEU A 436 -12.91 -17.43 -5.79
CA LEU A 436 -12.63 -18.32 -4.68
C LEU A 436 -12.64 -17.52 -3.38
N GLU A 437 -13.53 -17.87 -2.45
CA GLU A 437 -13.53 -17.30 -1.10
C GLU A 437 -13.06 -18.33 -0.08
N PHE A 438 -12.11 -17.95 0.76
CA PHE A 438 -11.58 -18.76 1.84
C PHE A 438 -11.71 -18.02 3.17
N ASP A 439 -12.05 -18.76 4.23
CA ASP A 439 -11.69 -18.34 5.58
C ASP A 439 -10.31 -18.92 5.89
N ILE A 440 -9.31 -18.06 6.09
CA ILE A 440 -7.92 -18.46 6.31
C ILE A 440 -7.35 -17.74 7.54
N PRO A 441 -6.55 -18.42 8.40
CA PRO A 441 -5.84 -17.72 9.46
C PRO A 441 -4.91 -16.65 8.89
N ALA A 442 -4.80 -15.48 9.53
CA ALA A 442 -3.88 -14.42 9.09
C ALA A 442 -2.42 -14.93 8.98
N ARG A 443 -2.05 -15.93 9.78
CA ARG A 443 -0.74 -16.59 9.75
C ARG A 443 -0.52 -17.40 8.48
N GLY A 444 -1.60 -17.90 7.88
CA GLY A 444 -1.58 -18.60 6.61
C GLY A 444 -1.39 -17.67 5.41
N LEU A 445 -1.70 -16.38 5.54
CA LEU A 445 -1.51 -15.38 4.49
C LEU A 445 -0.04 -14.96 4.32
N ILE A 446 0.78 -15.07 5.37
CA ILE A 446 2.19 -14.69 5.35
C ILE A 446 2.94 -15.54 4.31
N GLY A 447 3.45 -14.91 3.25
CA GLY A 447 4.11 -15.60 2.14
C GLY A 447 3.18 -16.25 1.12
N LEU A 448 1.86 -16.27 1.35
CA LEU A 448 0.92 -16.90 0.41
C LEU A 448 0.83 -16.11 -0.89
N ARG A 449 0.80 -14.78 -0.80
CA ARG A 449 0.64 -13.90 -1.96
C ARG A 449 1.69 -14.15 -3.04
N ASN A 450 2.97 -14.19 -2.66
CA ASN A 450 4.06 -14.41 -3.61
C ASN A 450 3.98 -15.80 -4.26
N ASN A 451 3.60 -16.82 -3.49
CA ASN A 451 3.39 -18.17 -4.02
C ASN A 451 2.22 -18.23 -5.01
N VAL A 452 1.11 -17.57 -4.70
CA VAL A 452 -0.06 -17.49 -5.57
C VAL A 452 0.27 -16.73 -6.85
N LEU A 453 0.89 -15.55 -6.75
CA LEU A 453 1.30 -14.77 -7.93
C LEU A 453 2.28 -15.56 -8.80
N THR A 454 3.26 -16.24 -8.22
CA THR A 454 4.20 -17.09 -8.96
C THR A 454 3.48 -18.26 -9.64
N ALA A 455 2.56 -18.93 -8.94
CA ALA A 455 1.82 -20.08 -9.47
C ALA A 455 0.84 -19.71 -10.59
N THR A 456 0.40 -18.46 -10.62
CA THR A 456 -0.58 -17.90 -11.57
C THR A 456 0.03 -16.95 -12.59
N ALA A 457 1.38 -16.89 -12.66
CA ALA A 457 2.11 -15.97 -13.53
C ALA A 457 1.69 -14.49 -13.37
N GLY A 458 1.19 -14.10 -12.19
CA GLY A 458 0.75 -12.76 -11.86
C GLY A 458 -0.72 -12.45 -12.19
N GLU A 459 -1.50 -13.41 -12.70
CA GLU A 459 -2.89 -13.18 -13.11
C GLU A 459 -3.89 -13.17 -11.95
N ALA A 460 -3.53 -13.74 -10.79
CA ALA A 460 -4.43 -13.79 -9.64
C ALA A 460 -4.63 -12.43 -8.95
N ILE A 461 -5.88 -12.11 -8.64
CA ILE A 461 -6.26 -10.98 -7.80
C ILE A 461 -6.54 -11.51 -6.42
N MET A 462 -5.66 -11.20 -5.48
CA MET A 462 -5.78 -11.63 -4.09
C MET A 462 -6.15 -10.44 -3.22
N THR A 463 -7.27 -10.53 -2.52
CA THR A 463 -7.66 -9.55 -1.50
C THR A 463 -8.02 -10.28 -0.21
N HIS A 464 -7.77 -9.66 0.93
CA HIS A 464 -8.15 -10.22 2.21
C HIS A 464 -8.70 -9.12 3.11
N ARG A 465 -9.61 -9.50 3.99
CA ARG A 465 -10.10 -8.63 5.05
C ARG A 465 -10.22 -9.41 6.34
N PHE A 466 -9.97 -8.75 7.46
CA PHE A 466 -10.29 -9.34 8.76
C PHE A 466 -11.78 -9.73 8.83
N ASN A 467 -12.04 -10.95 9.30
CA ASN A 467 -13.40 -11.48 9.44
C ASN A 467 -13.78 -11.58 10.93
N ARG A 468 -13.09 -12.46 11.67
CA ARG A 468 -13.38 -12.76 13.08
C ARG A 468 -12.21 -13.47 13.75
N TYR A 469 -12.27 -13.62 15.06
CA TYR A 469 -11.38 -14.54 15.79
C TYR A 469 -12.02 -15.93 15.85
N GLU A 470 -11.22 -16.97 15.61
CA GLU A 470 -11.63 -18.37 15.77
C GLU A 470 -10.62 -19.14 16.63
N PRO A 471 -11.01 -20.31 17.17
CA PRO A 471 -10.06 -21.20 17.84
C PRO A 471 -8.89 -21.58 16.93
N TYR A 472 -7.71 -21.66 17.52
CA TYR A 472 -6.46 -21.99 16.83
C TYR A 472 -6.58 -23.24 15.93
N LYS A 473 -6.33 -23.08 14.62
CA LYS A 473 -6.47 -24.09 13.56
C LYS A 473 -5.27 -25.05 13.44
N GLY A 474 -4.35 -25.00 14.39
CA GLY A 474 -3.17 -25.88 14.44
C GLY A 474 -1.93 -25.32 13.74
N GLU A 475 -0.87 -26.10 13.69
CA GLU A 475 0.40 -25.67 13.12
C GLU A 475 0.33 -25.53 11.59
N ILE A 476 0.99 -24.49 11.08
CA ILE A 476 1.16 -24.23 9.64
C ILE A 476 2.64 -24.52 9.34
N PRO A 477 2.96 -25.30 8.30
CA PRO A 477 4.35 -25.59 7.95
C PRO A 477 5.14 -24.30 7.73
N GLY A 478 6.29 -24.19 8.39
CA GLY A 478 7.28 -23.15 8.12
C GLY A 478 8.11 -23.47 6.88
N ARG A 479 9.15 -22.66 6.62
CA ARG A 479 10.11 -22.99 5.56
C ARG A 479 10.80 -24.34 5.86
N ILE A 480 10.97 -25.14 4.82
CA ILE A 480 11.65 -26.44 4.91
C ILE A 480 13.17 -26.26 4.83
N SER A 481 13.66 -25.14 4.30
CA SER A 481 15.08 -24.83 4.13
C SER A 481 15.70 -24.19 5.38
N GLY A 482 16.95 -24.55 5.67
CA GLY A 482 17.77 -23.91 6.70
C GLY A 482 18.47 -22.67 6.16
N SER A 483 19.00 -21.85 7.06
CA SER A 483 19.84 -20.69 6.72
C SER A 483 21.30 -21.09 6.55
N ILE A 484 21.96 -20.56 5.52
CA ILE A 484 23.43 -20.53 5.42
C ILE A 484 23.90 -19.27 6.16
N ILE A 485 24.75 -19.44 7.17
CA ILE A 485 25.14 -18.37 8.11
C ILE A 485 26.65 -18.14 8.00
N SER A 486 27.06 -16.88 7.91
CA SER A 486 28.49 -16.52 7.93
C SER A 486 29.10 -16.81 9.31
N GLN A 487 30.29 -17.42 9.31
CA GLN A 487 31.06 -17.69 10.52
C GLN A 487 31.84 -16.46 11.01
N GLU A 488 32.36 -15.65 10.08
CA GLU A 488 33.39 -14.63 10.35
C GLU A 488 33.06 -13.31 9.64
N HIS A 489 33.77 -12.25 10.03
CA HIS A 489 33.68 -10.93 9.39
C HIS A 489 34.70 -10.79 8.26
N GLY A 490 34.24 -10.34 7.10
CA GLY A 490 35.06 -10.00 5.94
C GLY A 490 34.32 -10.14 4.61
N ALA A 491 35.01 -9.78 3.52
CA ALA A 491 34.47 -9.85 2.17
C ALA A 491 34.35 -11.29 1.64
N ALA A 492 33.24 -11.58 0.95
CA ALA A 492 33.00 -12.86 0.31
C ALA A 492 33.98 -13.12 -0.85
N THR A 493 34.54 -14.33 -0.93
CA THR A 493 35.43 -14.69 -2.04
C THR A 493 34.69 -15.52 -3.08
N ALA A 494 34.88 -15.21 -4.37
CA ALA A 494 34.30 -15.98 -5.49
C ALA A 494 34.61 -17.48 -5.39
N TYR A 495 35.85 -17.82 -4.97
CA TYR A 495 36.30 -19.20 -4.77
C TYR A 495 35.50 -19.96 -3.71
N SER A 496 35.24 -19.34 -2.55
CA SER A 496 34.47 -20.00 -1.49
C SER A 496 33.00 -20.13 -1.83
N LEU A 497 32.42 -19.12 -2.48
CA LEU A 497 31.04 -19.16 -2.94
C LEU A 497 30.85 -20.28 -3.96
N ASP A 498 31.68 -20.34 -5.01
CA ASP A 498 31.63 -21.37 -6.06
C ASP A 498 31.70 -22.79 -5.47
N LYS A 499 32.60 -23.02 -4.52
CA LYS A 499 32.74 -24.31 -3.85
C LYS A 499 31.52 -24.72 -3.02
N LEU A 500 30.74 -23.76 -2.53
CA LEU A 500 29.60 -24.00 -1.65
C LEU A 500 28.25 -23.87 -2.38
N GLN A 501 28.23 -23.62 -3.70
CA GLN A 501 26.99 -23.52 -4.48
C GLN A 501 26.21 -24.84 -4.50
N ASP A 502 26.86 -25.98 -4.30
CA ASP A 502 26.19 -27.28 -4.16
C ASP A 502 25.41 -27.41 -2.83
N ARG A 503 25.68 -26.53 -1.85
CA ARG A 503 24.97 -26.51 -0.57
C ARG A 503 23.70 -25.66 -0.61
N GLY A 504 23.60 -24.69 -1.51
CA GLY A 504 22.46 -23.78 -1.53
C GLY A 504 22.60 -22.57 -2.43
N VAL A 505 21.60 -21.69 -2.33
CA VAL A 505 21.50 -20.46 -3.12
C VAL A 505 21.96 -19.28 -2.26
N PHE A 506 22.93 -18.51 -2.73
CA PHE A 506 23.48 -17.37 -1.98
C PHE A 506 22.70 -16.07 -2.22
N PHE A 507 22.71 -15.21 -1.20
CA PHE A 507 22.08 -13.88 -1.19
C PHE A 507 23.11 -12.75 -1.35
N ILE A 508 24.38 -13.11 -1.46
CA ILE A 508 25.53 -12.22 -1.50
C ILE A 508 26.32 -12.41 -2.79
N GLU A 509 27.05 -11.38 -3.19
CA GLU A 509 27.98 -11.43 -4.31
C GLU A 509 29.45 -11.50 -3.84
N PRO A 510 30.38 -11.98 -4.69
CA PRO A 510 31.80 -11.87 -4.42
C PRO A 510 32.21 -10.40 -4.15
N GLY A 511 32.97 -10.18 -3.08
CA GLY A 511 33.43 -8.86 -2.63
C GLY A 511 32.50 -8.17 -1.63
N GLU A 512 31.29 -8.69 -1.39
CA GLU A 512 30.34 -8.13 -0.42
C GLU A 512 30.84 -8.35 1.02
N GLU A 513 30.87 -7.28 1.82
CA GLU A 513 31.30 -7.31 3.23
C GLU A 513 30.24 -7.95 4.11
N MET A 514 30.65 -8.87 4.98
CA MET A 514 29.76 -9.59 5.89
C MET A 514 30.32 -9.62 7.31
N TYR A 515 29.48 -10.03 8.25
CA TYR A 515 29.86 -10.30 9.63
C TYR A 515 29.36 -11.68 10.09
N GLY A 516 29.97 -12.21 11.16
CA GLY A 516 29.57 -13.48 11.75
C GLY A 516 28.13 -13.44 12.26
N GLY A 517 27.32 -14.43 11.89
CA GLY A 517 25.89 -14.50 12.22
C GLY A 517 24.94 -13.87 11.18
N MET A 518 25.47 -13.24 10.12
CA MET A 518 24.70 -12.82 8.95
C MET A 518 24.22 -14.05 8.16
N VAL A 519 22.96 -14.05 7.72
CA VAL A 519 22.39 -15.07 6.84
C VAL A 519 22.74 -14.68 5.40
N ILE A 520 23.46 -15.57 4.73
CA ILE A 520 24.08 -15.31 3.43
C ILE A 520 23.54 -16.20 2.31
N GLY A 521 22.63 -17.12 2.63
CA GLY A 521 22.03 -18.00 1.64
C GLY A 521 20.98 -18.95 2.21
N GLU A 522 20.33 -19.66 1.31
CA GLU A 522 19.31 -20.66 1.57
C GLU A 522 19.93 -22.06 1.42
N HIS A 523 19.88 -22.87 2.48
CA HIS A 523 20.43 -24.22 2.47
C HIS A 523 19.44 -25.20 1.82
N THR A 524 19.96 -26.15 1.04
CA THR A 524 19.14 -27.20 0.39
C THR A 524 18.49 -28.18 1.38
N ARG A 525 18.88 -28.16 2.65
CA ARG A 525 18.32 -28.99 3.73
C ARG A 525 17.78 -28.11 4.85
N GLY A 526 16.92 -28.66 5.70
CA GLY A 526 16.27 -27.90 6.76
C GLY A 526 17.11 -27.49 7.97
N ALA A 527 18.33 -28.03 8.12
CA ALA A 527 19.22 -27.61 9.19
C ALA A 527 20.02 -26.37 8.77
N ASP A 528 20.24 -25.44 9.69
CA ASP A 528 21.14 -24.30 9.46
C ASP A 528 22.59 -24.77 9.25
N LEU A 529 23.31 -24.07 8.36
CA LEU A 529 24.69 -24.37 8.01
C LEU A 529 25.58 -23.14 8.22
N VAL A 530 26.49 -23.21 9.20
CA VAL A 530 27.51 -22.17 9.39
C VAL A 530 28.67 -22.43 8.44
N VAL A 531 29.02 -21.44 7.62
CA VAL A 531 30.09 -21.54 6.62
C VAL A 531 31.06 -20.36 6.69
N ASN A 532 32.29 -20.60 6.24
CA ASN A 532 33.27 -19.55 6.05
C ASN A 532 33.45 -19.30 4.54
N VAL A 533 33.07 -18.11 4.10
CA VAL A 533 33.10 -17.66 2.70
C VAL A 533 34.24 -16.69 2.38
N ILE A 534 35.12 -16.43 3.34
CA ILE A 534 36.23 -15.46 3.24
C ILE A 534 37.53 -16.15 2.80
N LYS A 535 37.62 -17.48 2.91
CA LYS A 535 38.84 -18.23 2.61
C LYS A 535 39.17 -18.20 1.11
N GLY A 536 40.28 -17.54 0.76
CA GLY A 536 40.84 -17.60 -0.58
C GLY A 536 41.40 -18.98 -0.94
N LYS A 537 41.64 -19.21 -2.23
CA LYS A 537 42.34 -20.39 -2.74
C LYS A 537 43.73 -20.45 -2.12
N LYS A 538 44.07 -21.56 -1.43
CA LYS A 538 45.45 -21.80 -0.98
C LYS A 538 46.31 -22.01 -2.21
N LEU A 539 47.22 -21.07 -2.48
CA LEU A 539 48.23 -21.21 -3.53
C LEU A 539 49.19 -22.33 -3.13
N THR A 540 48.97 -23.54 -3.63
CA THR A 540 50.02 -24.56 -3.67
C THR A 540 51.00 -24.16 -4.77
N ASN A 541 52.31 -24.18 -4.50
CA ASN A 541 53.39 -23.84 -5.43
C ASN A 541 53.53 -24.84 -6.61
N MET A 542 52.42 -25.27 -7.22
CA MET A 542 52.43 -25.99 -8.49
C MET A 542 51.73 -25.15 -9.55
N ARG A 543 52.56 -24.70 -10.51
CA ARG A 543 52.15 -24.08 -11.76
C ARG A 543 51.14 -24.98 -12.48
N ALA A 544 49.90 -24.51 -12.59
CA ALA A 544 48.98 -24.88 -13.65
C ALA A 544 48.66 -23.62 -14.45
N ALA A 545 49.60 -23.22 -15.30
CA ALA A 545 49.37 -22.20 -16.32
C ALA A 545 48.47 -22.82 -17.39
N GLY A 546 47.14 -22.65 -17.28
CA GLY A 546 46.23 -23.09 -18.34
C GLY A 546 44.80 -23.48 -17.94
N SER A 547 44.45 -23.52 -16.65
CA SER A 547 43.09 -23.84 -16.20
C SER A 547 42.68 -22.96 -15.03
N ASP A 548 42.62 -21.64 -15.26
CA ASP A 548 41.73 -20.80 -14.46
C ASP A 548 40.33 -21.06 -15.00
N ASP A 549 39.65 -22.07 -14.43
CA ASP A 549 38.21 -22.17 -14.54
C ASP A 549 37.65 -20.88 -13.93
N ASN A 550 37.19 -19.96 -14.79
CA ASN A 550 36.43 -18.80 -14.34
C ASN A 550 35.26 -19.33 -13.51
N ALA A 551 35.26 -19.03 -12.21
CA ALA A 551 34.21 -19.44 -11.28
C ALA A 551 32.85 -19.05 -11.87
N LYS A 552 32.03 -20.06 -12.20
CA LYS A 552 30.71 -19.85 -12.82
C LYS A 552 29.68 -19.72 -11.72
N LEU A 553 29.65 -18.55 -11.10
CA LEU A 553 28.72 -18.27 -10.03
C LEU A 553 27.31 -18.02 -10.56
N ALA A 554 26.32 -18.78 -10.07
CA ALA A 554 24.93 -18.38 -10.16
C ALA A 554 24.71 -16.96 -9.57
N PRO A 555 23.83 -16.14 -10.17
CA PRO A 555 23.51 -14.82 -9.63
C PRO A 555 22.89 -14.94 -8.23
N LYS A 556 23.13 -13.94 -7.38
CA LYS A 556 22.54 -13.94 -6.04
C LYS A 556 21.01 -13.84 -6.12
N LYS A 557 20.34 -14.50 -5.18
CA LYS A 557 18.91 -14.29 -4.95
C LYS A 557 18.75 -12.94 -4.22
N GLN A 558 18.18 -11.96 -4.90
CA GLN A 558 17.85 -10.67 -4.33
C GLN A 558 16.42 -10.72 -3.81
N PHE A 559 16.20 -10.20 -2.60
CA PHE A 559 14.89 -10.12 -1.98
C PHE A 559 14.39 -8.68 -2.00
N SER A 560 13.10 -8.49 -2.28
CA SER A 560 12.41 -7.27 -1.86
C SER A 560 12.31 -7.21 -0.34
N LEU A 561 11.94 -6.04 0.20
CA LEU A 561 11.72 -5.87 1.64
C LEU A 561 10.61 -6.81 2.15
N GLU A 562 9.52 -6.94 1.39
CA GLU A 562 8.38 -7.80 1.71
C GLU A 562 8.78 -9.27 1.68
N GLU A 563 9.47 -9.70 0.62
CA GLU A 563 9.95 -11.07 0.50
C GLU A 563 10.91 -11.41 1.65
N ALA A 564 11.77 -10.47 2.04
CA ALA A 564 12.69 -10.64 3.15
C ALA A 564 11.95 -10.78 4.49
N LEU A 565 10.94 -9.93 4.74
CA LEU A 565 10.10 -9.98 5.94
C LEU A 565 9.30 -11.29 6.04
N GLU A 566 8.85 -11.84 4.91
CA GLU A 566 8.18 -13.14 4.85
C GLU A 566 9.16 -14.32 4.98
N TYR A 567 10.41 -14.12 4.56
CA TYR A 567 11.45 -15.16 4.57
C TYR A 567 12.08 -15.40 5.94
N ILE A 568 12.29 -14.35 6.74
CA ILE A 568 12.97 -14.46 8.04
C ILE A 568 12.20 -15.37 9.02
N GLN A 569 12.94 -16.15 9.80
CA GLN A 569 12.41 -16.97 10.89
C GLN A 569 12.33 -16.20 12.22
N LYS A 570 11.68 -16.81 13.23
CA LYS A 570 11.55 -16.22 14.58
C LYS A 570 12.87 -15.94 15.28
N ASP A 571 13.93 -16.66 14.93
CA ASP A 571 15.28 -16.50 15.46
C ASP A 571 16.17 -15.62 14.55
N GLU A 572 15.56 -14.93 13.59
CA GLU A 572 16.20 -14.04 12.61
C GLU A 572 15.65 -12.61 12.69
N TYR A 573 16.49 -11.65 12.35
CA TYR A 573 16.14 -10.26 12.12
C TYR A 573 16.54 -9.87 10.70
N LEU A 574 15.76 -8.96 10.12
CA LEU A 574 16.12 -8.22 8.92
C LEU A 574 16.70 -6.87 9.35
N GLU A 575 17.99 -6.67 9.12
CA GLU A 575 18.68 -5.40 9.27
C GLU A 575 18.42 -4.54 8.03
N VAL A 576 17.89 -3.34 8.23
CA VAL A 576 17.50 -2.41 7.18
C VAL A 576 18.25 -1.10 7.35
N THR A 577 19.02 -0.72 6.34
CA THR A 577 19.80 0.52 6.28
C THR A 577 19.46 1.32 5.02
N PRO A 578 19.82 2.61 4.94
CA PRO A 578 19.51 3.44 3.78
C PRO A 578 20.01 2.88 2.44
N SER A 579 21.08 2.08 2.46
CA SER A 579 21.68 1.51 1.24
C SER A 579 21.55 -0.01 1.11
N SER A 580 21.23 -0.73 2.20
CA SER A 580 21.32 -2.20 2.23
C SER A 580 20.20 -2.84 3.02
N MET A 581 19.91 -4.11 2.71
CA MET A 581 19.06 -4.99 3.51
C MET A 581 19.81 -6.30 3.75
N ARG A 582 19.91 -6.72 5.01
CA ARG A 582 20.70 -7.88 5.41
C ARG A 582 19.93 -8.74 6.38
N MET A 583 19.88 -10.05 6.14
CA MET A 583 19.29 -10.99 7.09
C MET A 583 20.35 -11.45 8.09
N ARG A 584 19.99 -11.63 9.35
CA ARG A 584 20.90 -12.13 10.39
C ARG A 584 20.16 -12.96 11.42
N LYS A 585 20.88 -13.80 12.16
CA LYS A 585 20.36 -14.42 13.37
C LYS A 585 20.27 -13.37 14.50
N ILE A 586 19.32 -13.54 15.42
CA ILE A 586 19.21 -12.72 16.63
C ILE A 586 20.51 -12.83 17.42
N TYR A 587 20.93 -14.08 17.70
CA TYR A 587 22.22 -14.38 18.31
C TYR A 587 23.26 -14.64 17.22
N LEU A 588 24.30 -13.80 17.19
CA LEU A 588 25.36 -13.86 16.17
C LEU A 588 26.35 -15.00 16.41
N ASP A 589 26.65 -15.30 17.68
CA ASP A 589 27.51 -16.42 18.06
C ASP A 589 26.76 -17.76 17.94
N GLU A 590 27.39 -18.73 17.30
CA GLU A 590 26.89 -20.10 17.17
C GLU A 590 26.71 -20.79 18.53
N ASN A 591 27.61 -20.55 19.48
CA ASN A 591 27.55 -21.16 20.80
C ASN A 591 26.35 -20.63 21.60
N GLU A 592 26.08 -19.33 21.50
CA GLU A 592 24.90 -18.71 22.11
C GLU A 592 23.61 -19.24 21.47
N ARG A 593 23.56 -19.37 20.13
CA ARG A 593 22.41 -19.98 19.44
C ARG A 593 22.11 -21.38 19.96
N LYS A 594 23.13 -22.23 20.06
CA LYS A 594 22.99 -23.60 20.59
C LYS A 594 22.49 -23.61 22.03
N ARG A 595 23.00 -22.69 22.87
CA ARG A 595 22.57 -22.56 24.27
C ARG A 595 21.12 -22.11 24.41
N GLN A 596 20.66 -21.19 23.56
CA GLN A 596 19.29 -20.69 23.60
C GLN A 596 18.29 -21.67 22.98
N ALA A 597 18.68 -22.38 21.92
CA ALA A 597 17.89 -23.47 21.34
C ALA A 597 17.59 -24.56 22.38
N GLY A 598 18.56 -24.90 23.24
CA GLY A 598 18.39 -25.86 24.33
C GLY A 598 17.55 -25.36 25.52
N LYS A 599 17.15 -24.09 25.56
CA LYS A 599 16.23 -23.53 26.57
C LYS A 599 14.80 -23.35 26.06
N ALA A 600 14.62 -23.38 24.74
CA ALA A 600 13.33 -23.21 24.07
C ALA A 600 12.61 -24.55 23.78
N GLN A 601 13.32 -25.67 23.96
CA GLN A 601 12.74 -27.00 24.20
C GLN A 601 12.38 -27.16 25.67
#